data_AF-A0A357NG63-F1
#
_entry.id   AF-A0A357NG63-F1
#
_cell.length_a   1.000
_cell.length_b   1.000
_cell.length_c   1.000
_cell.angle_alpha   90.00
_cell.angle_beta   90.00
_cell.angle_gamma   90.00
#
_symmetry.space_group_name_H-M   'P 1'
#
loop_
_entity.id
_entity.type
_entity.pdbx_description
1 polymer ?
#
loop_
_entity_poly.entity_id
_entity_poly.type
_entity_poly.pdbx_seq_one_letter_code
_entity_poly.pdbx_strand_id
1 'polypeptide(L)' 'MWSDIFTQFDFTHLYNGQSFVALGDALSVLRRMQPETVDLIFADPPYNIGKDFGNNKDQWASKQLYIAW' A
#
# COMPACT_ATOMS: atom_id res chain seq x y z
N MET A 1 4.61 18.13 -9.70
CA MET A 1 5.55 17.63 -8.68
C MET A 1 4.80 16.69 -7.73
N TRP A 2 5.46 15.89 -6.90
CA TRP A 2 4.76 14.97 -5.97
C TRP A 2 3.76 15.68 -5.04
N SER A 3 3.94 16.98 -4.80
CA SER A 3 2.98 17.87 -4.13
C SER A 3 1.62 18.00 -4.82
N ASP A 4 1.54 17.72 -6.12
CA ASP A 4 0.28 17.73 -6.88
C ASP A 4 -0.47 16.40 -6.74
N ILE A 5 0.24 15.36 -6.27
CA ILE A 5 -0.30 14.02 -6.05
C ILE A 5 -0.66 13.82 -4.58
N PHE A 6 0.16 14.30 -3.64
CA PHE A 6 -0.06 14.12 -2.20
C PHE A 6 -0.42 15.43 -1.50
N THR A 7 -1.47 15.38 -0.68
CA THR A 7 -1.90 16.47 0.23
C THR A 7 -1.02 16.60 1.46
N GLN A 8 -0.40 15.49 1.89
CA GLN A 8 0.43 15.39 3.10
C GLN A 8 1.53 14.35 2.89
N PHE A 9 2.65 14.53 3.59
CA PHE A 9 3.84 13.66 3.51
C PHE A 9 4.24 13.13 4.90
N ASP A 10 3.24 12.88 5.75
CA ASP A 10 3.38 12.43 7.15
C ASP A 10 3.75 10.94 7.30
N PHE A 11 4.46 10.38 6.32
CA PHE A 11 4.87 8.99 6.24
C PHE A 11 6.30 8.87 5.69
N THR A 12 6.96 7.73 5.90
CA THR A 12 8.32 7.52 5.39
C THR A 12 8.29 7.39 3.87
N HIS A 13 9.09 8.16 3.15
CA HIS A 13 9.09 8.16 1.69
C HIS A 13 10.43 8.55 1.08
N LEU A 14 10.65 8.15 -0.17
CA LEU A 14 11.76 8.56 -1.03
C LEU A 14 11.22 8.83 -2.43
N TYR A 15 11.80 9.78 -3.16
CA TYR A 15 11.39 10.06 -4.53
C TYR A 15 12.50 10.68 -5.37
N ASN A 16 12.31 10.63 -6.68
CA ASN A 16 13.07 11.41 -7.66
C ASN A 16 12.09 12.09 -8.64
N GLY A 17 12.54 12.53 -9.81
CA GLY A 17 11.66 13.18 -10.79
C GLY A 17 10.60 12.27 -11.43
N GLN A 18 10.71 10.95 -11.31
CA GLN A 18 9.91 9.97 -12.06
C GLN A 18 9.22 8.94 -11.17
N SER A 19 9.77 8.65 -9.98
CA SER A 19 9.28 7.60 -9.09
C SER A 19 9.19 8.08 -7.65
N PHE A 20 8.22 7.51 -6.94
CA PHE A 20 7.96 7.77 -5.53
C PHE A 20 7.76 6.42 -4.82
N VAL A 21 8.39 6.26 -3.67
CA VAL A 21 8.30 5.07 -2.82
C VAL A 21 7.83 5.53 -1.45
N ALA A 22 6.72 4.98 -0.98
CA ALA A 22 6.20 5.17 0.37
C ALA A 22 6.34 3.89 1.17
N LEU A 23 6.72 4.03 2.44
CA LEU A 23 6.68 2.95 3.43
C LEU A 23 5.60 3.27 4.46
N GLY A 24 4.55 2.44 4.49
CA GLY A 24 3.44 2.57 5.41
C GLY A 24 2.27 1.64 5.06
N ASP A 25 1.20 1.70 5.86
CA ASP A 25 -0.08 1.09 5.51
C ASP A 25 -0.63 1.71 4.22
N ALA A 26 -0.98 0.86 3.25
CA ALA A 26 -1.36 1.30 1.92
C ALA A 26 -2.61 2.19 1.94
N LEU A 27 -3.63 1.82 2.72
CA LEU A 27 -4.85 2.63 2.82
C LEU A 27 -4.59 3.99 3.45
N SER A 28 -3.72 4.03 4.46
CA SER A 28 -3.29 5.28 5.06
C SER A 28 -2.57 6.16 4.05
N VAL A 29 -1.56 5.67 3.34
CA VAL A 29 -0.82 6.47 2.34
C VAL A 29 -1.73 6.94 1.21
N LEU A 30 -2.56 6.05 0.65
CA LEU A 30 -3.48 6.38 -0.45
C LEU A 30 -4.49 7.47 -0.06
N ARG A 31 -4.93 7.56 1.20
CA ARG A 31 -5.81 8.64 1.67
C ARG A 31 -5.16 10.03 1.66
N ARG A 32 -3.82 10.12 1.60
CA ARG A 32 -3.12 11.41 1.40
C ARG A 32 -3.08 11.80 -0.08
N MET A 33 -3.42 10.91 -1.02
CA MET A 33 -3.38 11.23 -2.44
C MET A 33 -4.61 12.03 -2.87
N GLN A 34 -4.40 12.93 -3.82
CA GLN A 34 -5.46 13.62 -4.53
C GLN A 34 -6.25 12.62 -5.39
N PRO A 35 -7.57 12.76 -5.50
CA PRO A 35 -8.37 11.92 -6.39
C PRO A 35 -7.95 12.10 -7.85
N GLU A 36 -8.23 11.09 -8.68
CA GLU A 36 -8.03 11.17 -10.15
C GLU A 36 -6.58 11.43 -10.59
N THR A 37 -5.59 11.06 -9.77
CA THR A 37 -4.15 11.20 -10.07
C THR A 37 -3.46 9.93 -10.52
N VAL A 38 -4.19 8.81 -10.61
CA VAL A 38 -3.65 7.48 -10.95
C VAL A 38 -4.44 6.90 -12.11
N ASP A 39 -3.76 6.61 -13.23
CA ASP A 39 -4.36 6.01 -14.42
C ASP A 39 -4.53 4.49 -14.31
N LEU A 40 -3.62 3.80 -13.60
CA LEU A 40 -3.56 2.34 -13.52
C LEU A 40 -3.05 1.88 -12.15
N ILE A 41 -3.73 0.88 -11.58
CA ILE A 41 -3.37 0.27 -10.30
C ILE A 41 -3.08 -1.22 -10.52
N PHE A 42 -1.95 -1.67 -9.98
CA PHE A 42 -1.65 -3.08 -9.78
C PHE A 42 -1.58 -3.37 -8.28
N ALA A 43 -2.23 -4.44 -7.85
CA ALA A 43 -2.23 -4.89 -6.46
C ALA A 43 -2.10 -6.41 -6.40
N ASP A 44 -1.21 -6.89 -5.54
CA ASP A 44 -1.06 -8.30 -5.15
C ASP A 44 -1.22 -8.38 -3.62
N PRO A 45 -2.46 -8.31 -3.10
CA PRO A 45 -2.72 -8.36 -1.67
C PRO A 45 -2.47 -9.78 -1.13
N PRO A 46 -2.34 -9.94 0.20
CA PRO A 46 -2.38 -11.26 0.83
C PRO A 46 -3.68 -12.01 0.47
N TYR A 47 -3.58 -13.30 0.15
CA TYR A 47 -4.69 -14.19 -0.19
C TYR A 47 -5.07 -15.15 0.95
N ASN A 48 -4.31 -15.15 2.05
CA ASN A 48 -4.49 -16.04 3.19
C ASN A 48 -4.47 -17.53 2.81
N ILE A 49 -3.55 -17.91 1.91
CA ILE A 49 -3.37 -19.30 1.44
C ILE A 49 -2.15 -20.00 2.05
N GLY A 50 -1.48 -19.38 3.03
CA GLY A 50 -0.28 -19.92 3.66
C GLY A 50 0.98 -19.81 2.81
N LYS A 51 0.99 -18.91 1.81
CA LYS A 51 2.17 -18.66 0.97
C LYS A 51 3.29 -18.07 1.81
N ASP A 52 4.48 -18.61 1.65
CA ASP A 52 5.70 -18.16 2.33
C ASP A 52 6.46 -17.17 1.43
N PHE A 53 6.64 -15.94 1.90
CA PHE A 53 7.38 -14.89 1.20
C PHE A 53 8.82 -14.74 1.71
N GLY A 54 9.30 -15.69 2.52
CA GLY A 54 10.64 -15.72 3.11
C GLY A 54 10.79 -14.87 4.37
N ASN A 55 10.00 -13.80 4.50
CA ASN A 55 9.93 -12.96 5.69
C ASN A 55 8.69 -13.26 6.56
N ASN A 56 7.55 -13.54 5.93
CA ASN A 56 6.27 -13.78 6.57
C ASN A 56 5.46 -14.82 5.79
N LYS A 57 4.56 -15.49 6.49
CA LYS A 57 3.52 -16.32 5.89
C LYS A 57 2.22 -15.53 5.82
N ASP A 58 1.62 -15.52 4.63
CA ASP A 58 0.30 -14.97 4.39
C ASP A 58 -0.77 -15.92 4.96
N GLN A 59 -0.95 -15.85 6.28
CA GLN A 59 -1.84 -16.73 7.03
C GLN A 59 -2.42 -16.04 8.27
N TRP A 60 -3.74 -15.93 8.31
CA TRP A 60 -4.51 -15.56 9.48
C TRP A 60 -4.99 -16.82 10.23
N ALA A 61 -5.23 -16.67 11.53
CA ALA A 61 -5.70 -17.79 12.37
C ALA A 61 -7.11 -18.29 11.98
N SER A 62 -7.92 -17.47 11.31
CA SER A 62 -9.22 -17.88 10.79
C SER A 62 -9.59 -17.09 9.53
N LYS A 63 -10.54 -17.63 8.76
CA LYS A 63 -11.12 -16.94 7.60
C LYS A 63 -11.79 -15.63 8.00
N GLN A 64 -12.44 -15.59 9.16
CA GLN A 64 -13.12 -14.41 9.68
C GLN A 64 -12.13 -13.28 9.95
N LEU A 65 -10.96 -13.59 10.52
CA LEU A 65 -9.93 -12.58 10.78
C LEU A 65 -9.32 -12.03 9.48
N TYR A 66 -9.19 -12.87 8.44
CA TYR A 66 -8.75 -12.40 7.12
C TYR A 66 -9.78 -11.51 6.43
N ILE A 67 -11.08 -11.83 6.54
CA ILE A 67 -12.15 -10.98 5.97
C ILE A 67 -12.26 -9.64 6.71
N ALA A 68 -11.91 -9.61 7.99
CA ALA A 68 -11.96 -8.41 8.82
C ALA A 68 -10.73 -7.50 8.68
N TRP A 69 -9.64 -8.00 8.08
CA TRP A 69 -8.46 -7.22 7.75
C TRP A 69 -8.73 -6.32 6.55
#